data_AF-A0A4S3PMP7-F1
#
_entry.id   AF-A0A4S3PMP7-F1
#
_cell.length_a   1.000
_cell.length_b   1.000
_cell.length_c   1.000
_cell.angle_alpha   90.00
_cell.angle_beta   90.00
_cell.angle_gamma   90.00
#
_symmetry.space_group_name_H-M   'P 1'
#
loop_
_entity.id
_entity.type
_entity.pdbx_description
1 polymer ?
#
loop_
_entity_poly.entity_id
_entity_poly.type
_entity_poly.pdbx_seq_one_letter_code
_entity_poly.pdbx_strand_id
1 'polypeptide(L)'
;MEFLFWPFMISSLILSILAVRLKKPSMLVISSILLLPMALYLAATPRFEIWGLVFPLFYVGAAVSLAKRIKWLSLLLIAPNFILIGWIGFSVMNQ
;
A
#
# COMPACT_ATOMS: atom_id res chain seq x y z
N MET A 1 15.90 12.13 2.04
CA MET A 1 14.67 11.51 1.48
C MET A 1 14.26 10.21 2.19
N GLU A 2 15.16 9.52 2.90
CA GLU A 2 14.87 8.22 3.52
C GLU A 2 14.00 8.29 4.80
N PHE A 3 14.06 9.40 5.54
CA PHE A 3 13.38 9.50 6.84
C PHE A 3 11.84 9.44 6.74
N LEU A 4 11.25 9.93 5.64
CA LEU A 4 9.80 9.96 5.44
C LEU A 4 9.25 8.66 4.82
N PHE A 5 10.13 7.79 4.33
CA PHE A 5 9.76 6.55 3.65
C PHE A 5 8.97 5.61 4.57
N TRP A 6 9.55 5.30 5.73
CA TRP A 6 8.97 4.39 6.73
C TRP A 6 7.68 4.93 7.35
N PRO A 7 7.64 6.18 7.86
CA PRO A 7 6.41 6.74 8.41
C PRO A 7 5.25 6.73 7.42
N PHE A 8 5.48 7.03 6.15
CA PHE A 8 4.42 7.03 5.13
C PHE A 8 3.96 5.62 4.77
N MET A 9 4.87 4.65 4.62
CA MET A 9 4.49 3.25 4.42
C MET A 9 3.64 2.72 5.57
N ILE A 10 4.10 2.88 6.82
CA ILE A 10 3.37 2.39 8.00
C ILE A 10 2.03 3.10 8.13
N SER A 11 2.01 4.42 7.94
CA SER A 11 0.78 5.21 7.96
C SER A 11 -0.21 4.74 6.89
N SER A 12 0.25 4.40 5.68
CA SER A 12 -0.60 3.88 4.60
C SER A 12 -1.30 2.58 4.99
N LEU A 13 -0.59 1.65 5.66
CA LEU A 13 -1.13 0.38 6.14
C LEU A 13 -2.20 0.62 7.21
N ILE A 14 -1.89 1.44 8.22
CA ILE A 14 -2.83 1.77 9.31
C ILE A 14 -4.09 2.41 8.73
N LEU A 15 -3.92 3.39 7.83
CA LEU A 15 -5.04 4.09 7.19
C LEU A 15 -5.88 3.14 6.33
N SER A 16 -5.28 2.13 5.69
CA SER A 16 -6.02 1.13 4.90
C SER A 16 -6.88 0.22 5.77
N ILE A 17 -6.39 -0.17 6.96
CA ILE A 17 -7.19 -0.94 7.93
C ILE A 17 -8.36 -0.10 8.44
N LEU A 18 -8.09 1.16 8.80
CA LEU A 18 -9.11 2.10 9.24
C LEU A 18 -10.16 2.33 8.14
N ALA A 19 -9.75 2.44 6.88
CA ALA A 19 -10.65 2.62 5.74
C ALA A 19 -11.65 1.48 5.62
N VAL A 20 -11.19 0.22 5.71
CA VAL A 20 -12.04 -0.97 5.62
C VAL A 20 -12.98 -1.07 6.83
N ARG A 21 -12.47 -0.81 8.05
CA ARG A 21 -13.28 -0.83 9.28
C ARG A 21 -14.36 0.25 9.29
N LEU A 22 -14.00 1.47 8.92
CA LEU A 22 -14.90 2.62 8.85
C LEU A 22 -15.75 2.66 7.57
N LYS A 23 -15.52 1.73 6.63
CA LYS A 23 -16.16 1.68 5.31
C LYS A 23 -16.00 2.98 4.50
N LYS A 24 -14.87 3.68 4.66
CA LYS A 24 -14.56 4.96 4.00
C LYS A 24 -13.57 4.76 2.85
N PRO A 25 -14.02 4.64 1.59
CA PRO A 25 -13.13 4.38 0.45
C PRO A 25 -12.14 5.52 0.18
N SER A 26 -12.47 6.76 0.55
CA SER A 26 -11.55 7.91 0.43
C SER A 26 -10.25 7.72 1.20
N MET A 27 -10.28 7.01 2.33
CA MET A 27 -9.07 6.71 3.11
C MET A 27 -8.12 5.77 2.36
N LEU A 28 -8.63 4.85 1.51
CA LEU A 28 -7.77 4.00 0.67
C LEU A 28 -7.10 4.79 -0.45
N VAL A 29 -7.76 5.83 -0.99
CA VAL A 29 -7.14 6.74 -1.97
C VAL A 29 -5.98 7.50 -1.32
N ILE A 30 -6.18 7.98 -0.08
CA ILE A 30 -5.11 8.62 0.69
C ILE A 30 -3.97 7.64 0.95
N SER A 31 -4.26 6.40 1.36
CA SER A 31 -3.24 5.33 1.49
C SER A 31 -2.44 5.13 0.19
N SER A 32 -3.09 5.15 -0.96
CA SER A 32 -2.42 5.06 -2.27
C SER A 32 -1.40 6.16 -2.48
N ILE A 33 -1.73 7.40 -2.11
CA ILE A 33 -0.83 8.56 -2.25
C ILE A 33 0.35 8.44 -1.29
N LEU A 34 0.11 8.05 -0.04
CA LEU A 34 1.19 7.82 0.93
C LEU A 34 2.15 6.70 0.49
N LEU A 35 1.67 5.74 -0.31
CA LEU A 35 2.48 4.63 -0.82
C LEU A 35 3.33 5.02 -2.04
N LEU A 36 3.10 6.19 -2.66
CA LEU A 36 3.82 6.61 -3.87
C LEU A 36 5.34 6.71 -3.69
N PRO A 37 5.89 7.30 -2.61
CA PRO A 37 7.33 7.34 -2.41
C PRO A 37 7.96 5.94 -2.39
N MET A 38 7.25 4.95 -1.81
CA MET A 38 7.67 3.55 -1.83
C MET A 38 7.62 2.94 -3.22
N ALA A 39 6.54 3.18 -3.95
CA ALA A 39 6.36 2.67 -5.30
C ALA A 39 7.42 3.21 -6.27
N LEU A 40 7.72 4.50 -6.17
CA LEU A 40 8.77 5.16 -6.97
C LEU A 40 10.17 4.63 -6.61
N TYR A 41 10.43 4.42 -5.32
CA TYR A 41 11.68 3.82 -4.86
C TYR A 41 11.87 2.41 -5.42
N LEU A 42 10.85 1.54 -5.27
CA LEU A 42 10.87 0.19 -5.83
C LEU A 42 11.06 0.23 -7.34
N ALA A 43 10.45 1.20 -8.03
CA ALA A 43 10.58 1.32 -9.47
C ALA A 43 11.97 1.72 -9.95
N ALA A 44 12.75 2.37 -9.10
CA ALA A 44 14.16 2.66 -9.37
C ALA A 44 15.09 1.46 -9.07
N THR A 45 14.58 0.35 -8.51
CA THR A 45 15.39 -0.84 -8.21
C THR A 45 15.33 -1.89 -9.31
N PRO A 46 16.45 -2.58 -9.64
CA PRO A 46 16.47 -3.63 -10.68
C PRO A 46 15.55 -4.82 -10.39
N ARG A 47 15.20 -5.05 -9.13
CA ARG A 47 14.36 -6.19 -8.73
C ARG A 47 12.88 -5.99 -9.10
N PHE A 48 12.39 -4.76 -9.06
CA PHE A 48 10.98 -4.47 -9.30
C PHE A 48 10.75 -3.69 -10.59
N GLU A 49 11.65 -2.78 -10.96
CA GLU A 49 11.48 -1.91 -12.12
C GLU A 49 10.07 -1.29 -12.14
N ILE A 50 9.48 -1.08 -13.31
CA ILE A 50 8.17 -0.43 -13.44
C ILE A 50 7.03 -1.13 -12.67
N TRP A 51 7.19 -2.41 -12.31
CA TRP A 51 6.21 -3.15 -11.51
C TRP A 51 6.04 -2.60 -10.09
N GLY A 52 7.01 -1.84 -9.56
CA GLY A 52 6.86 -1.12 -8.30
C GLY A 52 5.67 -0.16 -8.27
N LEU A 53 5.25 0.37 -9.44
CA LEU A 53 4.13 1.30 -9.57
C LEU A 53 2.75 0.64 -9.45
N VAL A 54 2.68 -0.70 -9.43
CA VAL A 54 1.40 -1.43 -9.30
C VAL A 54 0.86 -1.37 -7.87
N PHE A 55 1.73 -1.24 -6.85
CA PHE A 55 1.30 -1.29 -5.44
C PHE A 55 0.32 -0.17 -5.02
N PRO A 56 0.50 1.10 -5.42
CA PRO A 56 -0.53 2.12 -5.23
C PRO A 56 -1.85 1.78 -5.93
N LEU A 57 -1.80 1.19 -7.13
CA LEU A 57 -3.01 0.83 -7.89
C LEU A 57 -3.87 -0.22 -7.16
N PHE A 58 -3.25 -1.11 -6.40
CA PHE A 58 -3.98 -2.05 -5.53
C PHE A 58 -4.85 -1.32 -4.49
N TYR A 59 -4.37 -0.21 -3.90
CA TYR A 59 -5.19 0.60 -3.00
C TYR A 59 -6.32 1.33 -3.71
N VAL A 60 -6.09 1.81 -4.93
CA VAL A 60 -7.16 2.41 -5.75
C VAL A 60 -8.23 1.36 -6.07
N GLY A 61 -7.83 0.17 -6.52
CA GLY A 61 -8.75 -0.95 -6.77
C GLY A 61 -9.51 -1.36 -5.50
N ALA A 62 -8.84 -1.36 -4.35
CA ALA A 62 -9.47 -1.63 -3.07
C ALA A 62 -10.50 -0.55 -2.69
N ALA A 63 -10.22 0.72 -3.00
CA ALA A 63 -11.14 1.84 -2.78
C ALA A 63 -12.42 1.68 -3.62
N VAL A 64 -12.27 1.33 -4.91
CA VAL A 64 -13.40 1.07 -5.81
C VAL A 64 -14.22 -0.13 -5.33
N SER A 65 -13.56 -1.21 -4.92
CA SER A 65 -14.22 -2.41 -4.39
C SER A 65 -15.00 -2.11 -3.10
N LEU A 66 -14.41 -1.32 -2.19
CA LEU A 66 -15.05 -0.89 -0.95
C LEU A 66 -16.25 0.03 -1.21
N ALA A 67 -16.14 0.95 -2.19
CA ALA A 67 -17.23 1.81 -2.62
C ALA A 67 -18.43 1.00 -3.17
N LYS A 68 -18.16 -0.10 -3.87
CA LYS A 68 -19.17 -1.08 -4.32
C LYS A 68 -19.67 -2.03 -3.21
N ARG A 69 -19.26 -1.81 -1.96
CA ARG A 69 -19.58 -2.64 -0.77
C ARG A 69 -19.03 -4.08 -0.83
N ILE A 70 -18.10 -4.38 -1.74
CA ILE A 70 -17.48 -5.71 -1.89
C ILE A 70 -16.24 -5.78 -0.98
N LYS A 71 -16.47 -5.97 0.33
CA LYS A 71 -15.42 -5.94 1.36
C LYS A 71 -14.31 -6.97 1.14
N TRP A 72 -14.68 -8.21 0.78
CA TRP A 72 -13.70 -9.29 0.63
C TRP A 72 -12.70 -8.99 -0.50
N LEU A 73 -13.19 -8.45 -1.63
CA LEU A 73 -12.33 -8.02 -2.73
C LEU A 73 -11.42 -6.85 -2.34
N SER A 74 -11.94 -5.90 -1.55
CA SER A 74 -11.11 -4.81 -0.99
C SER A 74 -9.98 -5.35 -0.12
N LEU A 75 -10.27 -6.31 0.77
CA LEU A 75 -9.24 -6.97 1.61
C LEU A 75 -8.21 -7.73 0.76
N LEU A 76 -8.66 -8.47 -0.24
CA LEU A 76 -7.78 -9.20 -1.16
C LEU A 76 -6.83 -8.26 -1.89
N LEU A 77 -7.33 -7.12 -2.37
CA LEU A 77 -6.51 -6.12 -3.07
C LEU A 77 -5.54 -5.39 -2.14
N ILE A 78 -5.86 -5.24 -0.86
CA ILE A 78 -4.94 -4.62 0.11
C ILE A 78 -3.80 -5.57 0.51
N ALA A 79 -4.02 -6.89 0.48
CA ALA A 79 -3.08 -7.88 0.98
C ALA A 79 -1.67 -7.85 0.33
N PRO A 80 -1.50 -7.69 -1.00
CA PRO A 80 -0.19 -7.57 -1.62
C PRO A 80 0.68 -6.46 -1.02
N ASN A 81 0.08 -5.31 -0.68
CA ASN A 81 0.80 -4.19 -0.07
C ASN A 81 1.30 -4.55 1.34
N PHE A 82 0.51 -5.29 2.12
CA PHE A 82 0.93 -5.78 3.43
C PHE A 82 2.06 -6.80 3.34
N ILE A 83 1.96 -7.75 2.42
CA ILE A 83 2.99 -8.79 2.21
C ILE A 83 4.30 -8.14 1.80
N LEU A 84 4.26 -7.21 0.84
CA LEU A 84 5.45 -6.50 0.38
C LEU A 84 6.12 -5.72 1.51
N ILE A 85 5.36 -4.90 2.25
CA ILE A 85 5.93 -4.09 3.33
C ILE A 85 6.48 -4.98 4.46
N GLY A 86 5.78 -6.06 4.79
CA GLY A 86 6.26 -7.05 5.76
C GLY A 86 7.58 -7.70 5.31
N TRP A 87 7.69 -8.04 4.02
CA TRP A 87 8.92 -8.57 3.44
C TRP A 87 10.07 -7.55 3.43
N ILE A 88 9.80 -6.28 3.09
CA ILE A 88 10.79 -5.20 3.16
C ILE A 88 11.29 -5.05 4.61
N GLY A 89 10.39 -5.03 5.59
CA GLY A 89 10.74 -4.99 7.02
C GLY A 89 11.63 -6.14 7.44
N PHE A 90 11.26 -7.37 7.08
CA PHE A 90 12.07 -8.56 7.37
C PHE A 90 13.44 -8.52 6.70
N SER A 91 13.51 -8.08 5.43
CA SER A 91 14.76 -7.99 4.68
C SER A 91 15.73 -6.98 5.31
N VAL A 92 15.22 -5.86 5.82
CA VAL A 92 16.05 -4.84 6.50
C VAL A 92 16.54 -5.32 7.86
N MET A 93 15.75 -6.12 8.58
CA MET A 93 16.16 -6.69 9.88
C MET A 93 17.23 -7.78 9.74
N ASN A 94 17.29 -8.47 8.61
CA ASN A 94 18.22 -9.58 8.35
C ASN A 94 19.44 -9.16 7.52
N GLN A 95 19.59 -7.86 7.24
CA GLN A 95 20.75 -7.28 6.58
C GLN A 95 21.82 -6.91 7.61
#